data_AF-A0A7W1L4N5-F1
#
_entry.id   AF-A0A7W1L4N5-F1
#
_cell.length_a   1.000
_cell.length_b   1.000
_cell.length_c   1.000
_cell.angle_alpha   90.00
_cell.angle_beta   90.00
_cell.angle_gamma   90.00
#
_symmetry.space_group_name_H-M   'P 1'
#
loop_
_entity.id
_entity.type
_entity.pdbx_description
1 polymer ?
#
loop_
_entity_poly.entity_id
_entity_poly.type
_entity_poly.pdbx_seq_one_letter_code
_entity_poly.pdbx_strand_id
1 'polypeptide(L)'
;LRYLERAPRDFVTFEYVMLAGVNDEAHHARELAELVRSVPCKFNLIPFNPFPGTEFHTSSRARIAAFRQLLSDAGLVTTIRKTRGDEIDAACGQLAGQVLDRTKRRLATRIAPAVAH
;
A
#
# COMPACT_ATOMS: atom_id res chain seq x y z
N LEU A 1 -37.39 -2.45 13.66
CA LEU A 1 -36.22 -1.96 12.91
C LEU A 1 -34.96 -2.37 13.66
N ARG A 2 -34.36 -3.51 13.29
CA ARG A 2 -32.99 -3.88 13.70
C ARG A 2 -32.04 -2.97 12.94
N TYR A 3 -31.10 -2.30 13.61
CA TYR A 3 -29.72 -2.06 13.12
C TYR A 3 -28.85 -1.51 14.26
N LEU A 4 -28.08 -2.43 14.87
CA LEU A 4 -26.90 -2.29 15.75
C LEU A 4 -26.64 -0.93 16.46
N GLU A 5 -26.88 -0.88 17.78
CA GLU A 5 -26.69 0.26 18.71
C GLU A 5 -25.23 0.69 18.99
N ARG A 6 -24.24 0.17 18.26
CA ARG A 6 -22.81 0.54 18.42
C ARG A 6 -22.03 0.22 17.15
N ALA A 7 -21.54 1.24 16.46
CA ALA A 7 -20.38 1.08 15.58
C ALA A 7 -19.13 1.35 16.44
N PRO A 8 -18.35 0.33 16.85
CA PRO A 8 -17.36 0.52 17.91
C PRO A 8 -16.01 0.92 17.34
N ARG A 9 -15.89 2.10 16.73
CA ARG A 9 -14.58 2.73 16.49
C ARG A 9 -14.71 4.25 16.54
N ASP A 10 -14.38 4.82 17.70
CA ASP A 10 -14.30 6.28 17.91
C ASP A 10 -13.09 6.92 17.19
N PHE A 11 -12.50 6.25 16.20
CA PHE A 11 -11.28 6.71 15.52
C PHE A 11 -11.26 6.33 14.04
N VAL A 12 -10.67 7.22 13.23
CA VAL A 12 -10.45 7.02 11.80
C VAL A 12 -9.15 6.23 11.57
N THR A 13 -9.13 5.36 10.57
CA THR A 13 -7.88 4.72 10.11
C THR A 13 -7.49 5.32 8.77
N PHE A 14 -6.34 5.99 8.72
CA PHE A 14 -5.76 6.49 7.48
C PHE A 14 -4.86 5.41 6.87
N GLU A 15 -5.08 5.10 5.60
CA GLU A 15 -4.15 4.32 4.80
C GLU A 15 -3.19 5.28 4.09
N TYR A 16 -1.89 5.06 4.26
CA TYR A 16 -0.85 5.92 3.69
C TYR A 16 0.13 5.08 2.87
N VAL A 17 0.07 5.22 1.55
CA VAL A 17 0.96 4.48 0.64
C VAL A 17 2.35 5.13 0.66
N MET A 18 3.38 4.32 0.89
CA MET A 18 4.77 4.77 1.00
C MET A 18 5.46 4.73 -0.38
N LEU A 19 5.59 5.91 -1.00
CA LEU A 19 6.20 6.12 -2.31
C LEU A 19 7.57 6.78 -2.15
N ALA A 20 8.60 6.10 -2.63
CA ALA A 20 9.99 6.53 -2.49
C ALA A 20 10.23 7.89 -3.15
N GLY A 21 10.72 8.86 -2.37
CA GLY A 21 11.06 10.20 -2.86
C GLY A 21 9.87 11.09 -3.24
N VAL A 22 8.63 10.63 -2.98
CA VAL A 22 7.41 11.38 -3.29
C VAL A 22 6.74 11.86 -2.02
N ASN A 23 6.52 10.95 -1.06
CA ASN A 23 5.73 11.26 0.14
C ASN A 23 6.30 10.59 1.41
N ASP A 24 7.54 10.13 1.38
CA ASP A 24 8.14 9.28 2.42
C ASP A 24 9.28 9.94 3.21
N GLU A 25 9.53 11.22 2.97
CA GLU A 25 10.48 12.01 3.75
C GLU A 25 9.97 12.38 5.15
N ALA A 26 10.91 12.70 6.05
CA ALA A 26 10.61 13.05 7.44
C ALA A 26 9.70 14.28 7.59
N HIS A 27 9.74 15.24 6.66
CA HIS A 27 8.89 16.42 6.74
C HIS A 27 7.42 16.08 6.51
N HIS A 28 7.10 15.19 5.56
CA HIS A 28 5.73 14.71 5.34
C HIS A 28 5.13 14.05 6.60
N ALA A 29 5.91 13.29 7.36
CA ALA A 29 5.44 12.69 8.62
C ALA A 29 5.04 13.77 9.65
N ARG A 30 5.81 14.87 9.73
CA ARG A 30 5.51 15.98 10.64
C ARG A 30 4.26 16.74 10.20
N GLU A 31 4.12 16.98 8.90
CA GLU A 31 2.94 17.64 8.33
C GLU A 31 1.67 16.81 8.55
N LEU A 32 1.75 15.48 8.37
CA LEU A 32 0.65 14.57 8.69
C LEU A 32 0.25 14.67 10.17
N ALA A 33 1.24 14.65 11.07
CA ALA A 33 0.97 14.73 12.50
C ALA A 33 0.26 16.03 12.90
N GLU A 34 0.67 17.16 12.32
CA GLU A 34 0.00 18.44 12.54
C GLU A 34 -1.40 18.46 11.94
N LEU A 35 -1.58 17.92 10.72
CA LEU A 35 -2.87 17.89 10.02
C LEU A 35 -3.94 17.13 10.81
N VAL A 36 -3.57 16.03 11.47
CA VAL A 36 -4.52 15.17 12.20
C VAL A 36 -4.59 15.46 13.70
N ARG A 37 -3.96 16.53 14.19
CA ARG A 37 -3.82 16.80 15.64
C ARG A 37 -5.14 16.77 16.42
N SER A 38 -6.27 17.14 15.80
CA SER A 38 -7.60 17.16 16.43
C SER A 38 -8.50 15.98 16.02
N VAL A 39 -7.97 15.00 15.28
CA VAL A 39 -8.74 13.87 14.75
C VAL A 39 -8.28 12.59 15.47
N PRO A 40 -9.16 11.94 16.26
CA PRO A 40 -8.86 10.61 16.79
C PRO A 40 -8.61 9.66 15.63
N CYS A 41 -7.36 9.26 15.43
CA CYS A 41 -7.00 8.43 14.29
C CYS A 41 -5.80 7.53 14.55
N LYS A 42 -5.59 6.64 13.60
CA LYS A 42 -4.38 5.83 13.47
C LYS A 42 -3.98 5.76 12.01
N PHE A 43 -2.70 5.50 11.77
CA PHE A 43 -2.15 5.31 10.44
C PHE A 43 -1.80 3.85 10.18
N ASN A 44 -2.04 3.42 8.94
CA ASN A 44 -1.54 2.17 8.40
C ASN A 44 -0.67 2.48 7.18
N LEU A 45 0.65 2.39 7.35
CA LEU A 45 1.61 2.57 6.28
C LEU A 45 1.60 1.34 5.38
N ILE A 46 1.42 1.55 4.08
CA ILE A 46 1.35 0.50 3.07
C ILE A 46 2.57 0.63 2.17
N PRO A 47 3.54 -0.30 2.24
CA PRO A 47 4.58 -0.38 1.23
C PRO A 47 3.94 -0.47 -0.15
N PHE A 48 4.36 0.39 -1.08
CA PHE A 48 3.83 0.36 -2.44
C PHE A 48 4.18 -0.97 -3.13
N ASN A 49 3.23 -1.52 -3.88
CA ASN A 49 3.44 -2.71 -4.70
C ASN A 49 3.55 -2.30 -6.18
N PRO A 50 4.76 -2.30 -6.78
CA PRO A 50 4.96 -1.87 -8.16
C PRO A 50 4.19 -2.73 -9.18
N PHE A 51 3.82 -2.12 -10.31
CA PHE A 51 3.21 -2.80 -11.45
C PHE A 51 3.83 -2.31 -12.77
N PRO A 52 3.78 -3.08 -13.87
CA PRO A 52 4.43 -2.68 -15.12
C PRO A 52 3.96 -1.31 -15.62
N GLY A 53 4.90 -0.43 -15.96
CA GLY A 53 4.65 0.92 -16.45
C GLY A 53 4.44 1.99 -15.38
N THR A 54 4.54 1.65 -14.09
CA THR A 54 4.59 2.66 -13.02
C THR A 54 5.95 3.35 -12.96
N GLU A 55 5.96 4.67 -12.74
CA GLU A 55 7.18 5.45 -12.44
C GLU A 55 7.48 5.49 -10.93
N PHE A 56 6.56 4.98 -10.10
CA PHE A 56 6.70 5.01 -8.65
C PHE A 56 7.43 3.79 -8.10
N HIS A 57 8.19 4.02 -7.04
CA HIS A 57 8.93 2.99 -6.32
C HIS A 57 8.46 2.88 -4.87
N THR A 58 8.62 1.69 -4.30
CA THR A 58 8.35 1.45 -2.88
C THR A 58 9.44 2.05 -2.01
N SER A 59 9.06 2.75 -0.94
CA SER A 59 10.01 3.25 0.04
C SER A 59 10.83 2.12 0.65
N SER A 60 12.11 2.38 0.94
CA SER A 60 12.96 1.38 1.61
C SER A 60 12.41 1.01 3.00
N ARG A 61 12.66 -0.22 3.45
CA ARG A 61 12.23 -0.69 4.80
C ARG A 61 12.70 0.25 5.92
N ALA A 62 13.93 0.75 5.82
CA ALA A 62 14.48 1.71 6.77
C ALA A 62 13.72 3.05 6.74
N ARG A 63 13.34 3.55 5.57
CA ARG A 63 12.53 4.77 5.45
C ARG A 63 11.14 4.57 6.06
N ILE A 64 10.47 3.47 5.75
CA ILE A 64 9.14 3.17 6.28
C ILE A 64 9.18 3.04 7.81
N ALA A 65 10.21 2.38 8.36
CA ALA A 65 10.42 2.28 9.80
C ALA A 65 10.66 3.65 10.45
N ALA A 66 11.51 4.49 9.85
CA ALA A 66 11.77 5.84 10.35
C ALA A 66 10.50 6.73 10.28
N PHE A 67 9.73 6.66 9.20
CA PHE A 67 8.48 7.39 9.05
C PHE A 67 7.45 6.97 10.10
N ARG A 68 7.31 5.66 10.32
CA ARG A 68 6.49 5.12 11.41
C ARG A 68 6.94 5.66 12.78
N GLN A 69 8.25 5.69 13.03
CA GLN A 69 8.78 6.16 14.30
C GLN A 69 8.43 7.63 14.53
N LEU A 70 8.60 8.49 13.52
CA LEU A 70 8.23 9.90 13.61
C LEU A 70 6.75 10.11 13.94
N LEU A 71 5.84 9.37 13.30
CA LEU A 71 4.41 9.43 13.63
C LEU A 71 4.13 8.91 15.05
N SER A 72 4.82 7.84 15.46
CA SER A 72 4.67 7.25 16.80
C SER A 72 5.17 8.19 17.90
N ASP A 73 6.28 8.88 17.67
CA ASP A 73 6.83 9.90 18.57
C ASP A 73 5.90 11.10 18.71
N ALA A 74 5.10 11.40 17.68
CA ALA A 74 4.03 12.38 17.72
C ALA A 74 2.74 11.88 18.40
N GLY A 75 2.75 10.67 18.99
CA GLY A 75 1.63 10.07 19.70
C GLY A 75 0.59 9.38 18.82
N LEU A 76 0.87 9.20 17.51
CA LEU A 76 -0.05 8.54 16.59
C LEU A 76 0.20 7.04 16.51
N VAL A 77 -0.84 6.25 16.75
CA VAL A 77 -0.80 4.80 16.55
C VAL A 77 -0.54 4.53 15.07
N THR A 78 0.60 3.93 14.76
CA THR A 78 1.02 3.68 13.38
C THR A 78 1.45 2.24 13.18
N THR A 79 0.84 1.55 12.22
CA THR A 79 1.22 0.19 11.82
C THR A 79 1.82 0.18 10.43
N ILE A 80 2.60 -0.85 10.10
CA ILE A 80 3.04 -1.12 8.73
C ILE A 80 2.32 -2.39 8.28
N ARG A 81 1.62 -2.32 7.13
CA ARG A 81 0.93 -3.46 6.57
C ARG A 81 1.95 -4.46 6.05
N LYS A 82 1.86 -5.72 6.52
CA LYS A 82 2.64 -6.83 5.96
C LYS A 82 2.22 -7.07 4.51
N THR A 83 3.17 -7.04 3.60
CA THR A 83 3.04 -7.55 2.23
C THR A 83 3.19 -9.08 2.24
N ARG A 84 2.40 -9.78 1.41
CA ARG A 84 2.56 -11.23 1.22
C ARG A 84 3.85 -11.45 0.41
N GLY A 85 4.94 -11.81 1.07
CA GLY A 85 6.24 -12.09 0.44
C GLY A 85 7.46 -11.70 1.30
N ASP A 86 7.33 -10.64 2.11
CA ASP A 86 8.44 -10.07 2.89
C ASP A 86 8.96 -10.95 4.05
N GLU A 87 8.23 -11.99 4.43
CA GLU A 87 8.70 -12.95 5.44
C GLU A 87 9.82 -13.86 4.89
N ILE A 88 9.98 -13.96 3.57
CA ILE A 88 11.04 -14.76 2.91
C ILE A 88 12.35 -13.96 2.76
N ASP A 89 12.25 -12.64 2.53
CA ASP A 89 13.39 -11.74 2.31
C ASP A 89 14.17 -11.35 3.59
N ALA A 90 13.84 -11.95 4.74
CA ALA A 90 14.68 -11.88 5.94
C ALA A 90 15.91 -12.81 5.86
N ALA A 91 15.94 -13.72 4.89
CA ALA A 91 17.13 -14.46 4.48
C ALA A 91 17.54 -13.99 3.07
N CYS A 92 18.84 -13.93 2.82
CA CYS A 92 19.47 -13.43 1.59
C CYS A 92 18.77 -13.79 0.27
N GLY A 93 18.79 -12.83 -0.66
CA GLY A 93 18.20 -12.95 -1.98
C GLY A 93 18.62 -14.20 -2.74
N GLN A 94 17.62 -14.91 -3.25
CA GLN A 94 17.67 -15.86 -4.35
C GLN A 94 16.23 -16.32 -4.56
N LEU A 95 15.84 -16.59 -5.81
CA LEU A 95 14.53 -17.12 -6.26
C LEU A 95 13.49 -16.08 -6.71
N ALA A 96 13.88 -15.30 -7.73
CA ALA A 96 12.94 -14.77 -8.70
C ALA A 96 12.33 -15.92 -9.53
N GLY A 97 11.23 -16.50 -9.05
CA GLY A 97 10.44 -17.48 -9.80
C GLY A 97 9.50 -16.78 -10.78
N GLN A 98 9.69 -17.02 -12.07
CA GLN A 98 8.82 -16.52 -13.13
C GLN A 98 7.36 -16.95 -12.92
N VAL A 99 6.46 -15.99 -12.73
CA VAL A 99 5.02 -16.25 -12.77
C VAL A 99 4.53 -15.89 -14.17
N LEU A 100 4.20 -16.91 -14.97
CA LEU A 100 3.49 -16.76 -16.23
C LEU A 100 2.05 -16.29 -15.94
N ASP A 101 1.79 -15.02 -16.27
CA ASP A 101 0.48 -14.41 -16.22
C ASP A 101 -0.49 -15.08 -17.22
N ARG A 102 -1.55 -15.73 -16.72
CA ARG A 102 -2.57 -16.44 -17.51
C ARG A 102 -3.71 -15.55 -18.00
N THR A 103 -3.62 -14.24 -17.87
CA THR A 103 -4.76 -13.33 -18.10
C THR A 103 -4.92 -12.85 -19.56
N LYS A 104 -4.41 -13.59 -20.56
CA LYS A 104 -4.48 -13.22 -22.00
C LYS A 104 -5.25 -14.17 -22.93
N ARG A 105 -6.12 -15.07 -22.42
CA ARG A 105 -6.91 -15.99 -23.28
C ARG A 105 -8.36 -15.58 -23.61
N ARG A 106 -8.87 -14.43 -23.15
CA ARG A 106 -10.29 -14.05 -23.39
C ARG A 106 -10.54 -12.98 -24.47
N LEU A 107 -9.51 -12.47 -25.14
CA LEU A 107 -9.65 -11.36 -26.09
C LEU A 107 -9.32 -11.69 -27.56
N ALA A 108 -9.20 -12.98 -27.91
CA ALA A 108 -8.81 -13.41 -29.26
C ALA A 108 -9.87 -14.26 -29.99
N THR A 109 -11.18 -13.98 -29.84
CA THR A 109 -12.22 -14.75 -30.56
C THR A 109 -13.38 -13.93 -31.10
N ARG A 110 -13.15 -12.67 -31.44
CA ARG A 110 -14.11 -11.92 -32.28
C ARG A 110 -13.34 -11.04 -33.24
N ILE A 111 -13.13 -11.53 -34.45
CA ILE A 111 -13.31 -10.85 -35.75
C ILE A 111 -12.87 -11.88 -36.81
N ALA A 112 -13.83 -12.41 -37.57
CA ALA A 112 -13.61 -12.94 -38.91
C ALA A 112 -14.72 -12.35 -39.78
N PRO A 113 -14.42 -11.69 -40.91
CA PRO A 113 -15.44 -11.18 -41.81
C PRO A 113 -16.04 -12.35 -42.61
N ALA A 114 -17.35 -12.32 -42.81
CA ALA A 114 -18.04 -13.17 -43.76
C ALA A 114 -17.67 -12.72 -45.17
N VAL A 115 -17.21 -13.63 -46.02
CA VAL A 115 -17.23 -13.45 -47.48
C VAL A 115 -17.96 -14.65 -48.07
N ALA A 116 -19.07 -14.36 -48.73
CA ALA A 116 -19.83 -15.28 -49.56
C ALA A 116 -19.26 -15.27 -50.97
N HIS A 117 -19.04 -16.45 -51.54
CA HIS A 117 -19.56 -16.92 -52.84
C HIS A 117 -19.11 -18.36 -53.09
#